data_AF-A0A388Q4P8-F1
#
_entry.id   AF-A0A388Q4P8-F1
#
_cell.length_a   1.000
_cell.length_b   1.000
_cell.length_c   1.000
_cell.angle_alpha   90.00
_cell.angle_beta   90.00
_cell.angle_gamma   90.00
#
_symmetry.space_group_name_H-M   'P 1'
#
loop_
_entity.id
_entity.type
_entity.pdbx_description
1 polymer ?
#
loop_
_entity_poly.entity_id
_entity_poly.type
_entity_poly.pdbx_seq_one_letter_code
_entity_poly.pdbx_strand_id
1 'polypeptide(L)'
;MVPQNGFVVAGKETAAFLEEKLAYLGLNRKEANEFIMYWLPRMEDNPYNLIHFASEQYEEQAKLVIVPKPDCRIRVMMLTQPLNARIDLPLQELSLLKKVRKGFTMVEWGGAIINTIKKGTIQEQ
;
A
#
# COMPACT_ATOMS: atom_id res chain seq x y z
N MET A 1 8.14 -0.80 -11.08
CA MET A 1 6.91 -1.48 -11.54
C MET A 1 5.77 -0.47 -11.39
N VAL A 2 4.95 -0.27 -12.43
CA VAL A 2 3.74 0.57 -12.33
C VAL A 2 2.57 -0.36 -12.00
N PRO A 3 1.83 -0.15 -10.90
CA PRO A 3 0.65 -0.94 -10.58
C PRO A 3 -0.37 -0.92 -11.73
N GLN A 4 -0.90 -2.09 -12.08
CA GLN A 4 -1.95 -2.24 -13.10
C GLN A 4 -3.36 -2.25 -12.49
N ASN A 5 -3.45 -2.27 -11.17
CA ASN A 5 -4.68 -2.17 -10.39
C ASN A 5 -4.38 -1.40 -9.08
N GLY A 6 -5.41 -0.91 -8.42
CA GLY A 6 -5.25 -0.13 -7.19
C GLY A 6 -6.48 0.66 -6.83
N PHE A 7 -6.28 1.68 -6.02
CA PHE A 7 -7.29 2.61 -5.58
C PHE A 7 -6.86 4.02 -5.93
N VAL A 8 -7.75 4.79 -6.56
CA VAL A 8 -7.54 6.22 -6.80
C VAL A 8 -8.38 6.99 -5.80
N VAL A 9 -7.71 7.61 -4.84
CA VAL A 9 -8.32 8.22 -3.64
C VAL A 9 -7.98 9.69 -3.60
N ALA A 10 -8.93 10.56 -3.28
CA ALA A 10 -8.62 11.98 -3.10
C ALA A 10 -7.67 12.18 -1.91
N GLY A 11 -6.77 13.18 -1.95
CA GLY A 11 -5.86 13.48 -0.84
C GLY A 11 -6.61 13.62 0.50
N LYS A 12 -7.71 14.39 0.47
CA LYS A 12 -8.59 14.62 1.63
C LYS A 12 -9.30 13.36 2.16
N GLU A 13 -9.44 12.31 1.35
CA GLU A 13 -10.09 11.05 1.75
C GLU A 13 -9.07 9.97 2.14
N THR A 14 -7.78 10.25 1.99
CA THR A 14 -6.71 9.26 2.15
C THR A 14 -6.64 8.72 3.58
N ALA A 15 -6.87 9.55 4.60
CA ALA A 15 -6.86 9.11 5.99
C ALA A 15 -7.91 8.02 6.25
N ALA A 16 -9.18 8.30 5.93
CA ALA A 16 -10.28 7.36 6.12
C ALA A 16 -10.09 6.07 5.30
N PHE A 17 -9.60 6.21 4.06
CA PHE A 17 -9.25 5.07 3.22
C PHE A 17 -8.18 4.17 3.87
N LEU A 18 -7.09 4.76 4.38
CA LEU A 18 -6.02 4.01 5.02
C LEU A 18 -6.51 3.34 6.30
N GLU A 19 -7.30 4.04 7.13
CA GLU A 19 -7.89 3.44 8.35
C GLU A 19 -8.69 2.17 8.02
N GLU A 20 -9.56 2.24 7.00
CA GLU A 20 -10.39 1.11 6.57
C GLU A 20 -9.53 -0.04 6.03
N LYS A 21 -8.62 0.24 5.07
CA LYS A 21 -7.87 -0.82 4.38
C LYS A 21 -6.81 -1.46 5.27
N LEU A 22 -6.13 -0.69 6.13
CA LEU A 22 -5.12 -1.26 7.04
C LEU A 22 -5.78 -2.17 8.07
N ALA A 23 -6.94 -1.77 8.62
CA ALA A 23 -7.73 -2.63 9.50
C ALA A 23 -8.19 -3.91 8.77
N TYR A 24 -8.65 -3.79 7.53
CA TYR A 24 -9.04 -4.94 6.70
C TYR A 24 -7.86 -5.91 6.47
N LEU A 25 -6.66 -5.39 6.21
CA LEU A 25 -5.43 -6.17 6.01
C LEU A 25 -4.93 -6.83 7.30
N GLY A 26 -5.48 -6.42 8.45
CA GLY A 26 -5.25 -7.04 9.74
C GLY A 26 -4.41 -6.23 10.70
N LEU A 27 -4.03 -4.98 10.38
CA LEU A 27 -3.36 -4.07 11.31
C LEU A 27 -4.29 -3.73 12.47
N ASN A 28 -3.73 -3.63 13.68
CA ASN A 28 -4.47 -3.05 14.79
C ASN A 28 -4.41 -1.52 14.72
N ARG A 29 -5.20 -0.84 15.58
CA ARG A 29 -5.28 0.62 15.61
C ARG A 29 -3.91 1.29 15.82
N LYS A 30 -3.05 0.75 16.67
CA LYS A 30 -1.74 1.36 16.95
C LYS A 30 -0.83 1.31 15.72
N GLU A 31 -0.72 0.15 15.09
CA GLU A 31 0.12 -0.05 13.91
C GLU A 31 -0.42 0.71 12.70
N ALA A 32 -1.75 0.74 12.51
CA ALA A 32 -2.38 1.55 11.47
C ALA A 32 -2.11 3.04 11.69
N ASN A 33 -2.21 3.53 12.92
CA ASN A 33 -1.86 4.91 13.24
C ASN A 33 -0.39 5.23 12.94
N GLU A 34 0.55 4.34 13.29
CA GLU A 34 1.98 4.51 12.97
C GLU A 34 2.21 4.61 11.46
N PHE A 35 1.56 3.74 10.68
CA PHE A 35 1.58 3.78 9.22
C PHE A 35 1.04 5.11 8.69
N ILE A 36 -0.15 5.52 9.15
CA ILE A 36 -0.84 6.73 8.69
C ILE A 36 -0.05 7.99 9.04
N MET A 37 0.48 8.10 10.27
CA MET A 37 1.31 9.24 10.68
C MET A 37 2.53 9.42 9.77
N TYR A 38 3.12 8.33 9.29
CA TYR A 38 4.22 8.41 8.35
C TYR A 38 3.77 8.77 6.92
N TRP A 39 2.73 8.11 6.40
CA TRP A 39 2.36 8.22 4.99
C TRP A 39 1.43 9.39 4.66
N LEU A 40 0.46 9.71 5.52
CA LEU A 40 -0.57 10.71 5.24
C LEU A 40 0.00 12.10 4.90
N PRO A 41 1.04 12.64 5.59
CA PRO A 41 1.61 13.95 5.25
C PRO A 41 2.23 14.03 3.84
N ARG A 42 2.44 12.88 3.18
CA ARG A 42 2.98 12.80 1.80
C ARG A 42 1.86 12.71 0.75
N MET A 43 0.62 12.57 1.19
CA MET A 43 -0.52 12.16 0.36
C MET A 43 -1.71 13.12 0.47
N GLU A 44 -1.93 13.74 1.63
CA GLU A 44 -3.14 14.50 1.93
C GLU A 44 -3.32 15.76 1.08
N ASP A 45 -2.21 16.39 0.68
CA ASP A 45 -2.21 17.58 -0.17
C ASP A 45 -2.29 17.28 -1.68
N ASN A 46 -2.17 16.00 -2.07
CA ASN A 46 -2.29 15.62 -3.48
C ASN A 46 -3.76 15.69 -3.92
N PRO A 47 -4.07 16.11 -5.16
CA PRO A 47 -5.44 16.05 -5.67
C PRO A 47 -6.00 14.62 -5.58
N TYR A 48 -5.21 13.65 -6.05
CA TYR A 48 -5.48 12.23 -5.91
C TYR A 48 -4.19 11.46 -5.65
N ASN A 49 -4.33 10.29 -5.04
CA ASN A 49 -3.28 9.29 -4.85
C ASN A 49 -3.73 8.00 -5.52
N LEU A 50 -2.90 7.47 -6.41
CA LEU A 50 -2.95 6.03 -6.72
C LEU A 50 -2.30 5.29 -5.55
N ILE A 51 -2.99 4.29 -5.01
CA ILE A 51 -2.53 3.44 -3.92
C ILE A 51 -2.66 1.98 -4.35
N HIS A 52 -1.60 1.21 -4.17
CA HIS A 52 -1.55 -0.23 -4.41
C HIS A 52 -0.80 -0.92 -3.28
N PHE A 53 -1.33 -2.03 -2.77
CA PHE A 53 -0.66 -2.85 -1.75
C PHE A 53 0.10 -3.97 -2.43
N ALA A 54 1.43 -3.95 -2.39
CA ALA A 54 2.24 -4.99 -3.02
C ALA A 54 1.93 -6.37 -2.43
N SER A 55 1.87 -7.37 -3.31
CA SER A 55 1.51 -8.75 -3.00
C SER A 55 2.69 -9.59 -2.50
N GLU A 56 2.42 -10.85 -2.14
CA GLU A 56 3.38 -11.80 -1.58
C GLU A 56 4.62 -12.02 -2.48
N GLN A 57 4.55 -11.75 -3.80
CA GLN A 57 5.75 -11.79 -4.65
C GLN A 57 6.85 -10.83 -4.19
N TYR A 58 6.51 -9.70 -3.57
CA TYR A 58 7.49 -8.81 -2.94
C TYR A 58 8.10 -9.44 -1.69
N GLU A 59 7.31 -10.18 -0.91
CA GLU A 59 7.78 -10.85 0.30
C GLU A 59 8.75 -12.00 0.01
N GLU A 60 8.56 -12.73 -1.09
CA GLU A 60 9.43 -13.84 -1.52
C GLU A 60 10.85 -13.38 -1.87
N GLN A 61 10.97 -12.14 -2.38
CA GLN A 61 12.26 -11.52 -2.68
C GLN A 61 12.99 -11.03 -1.42
N ALA A 62 12.23 -10.58 -0.41
CA ALA A 62 12.74 -10.11 0.88
C ALA A 62 12.54 -11.17 1.98
N LYS A 63 13.34 -12.25 1.91
CA LYS A 63 13.31 -13.34 2.90
C LYS A 63 13.64 -12.83 4.29
N LEU A 64 12.75 -13.11 5.24
CA LEU A 64 12.91 -12.76 6.65
C LEU A 64 12.81 -14.03 7.50
N VAL A 65 13.85 -14.31 8.29
CA VAL A 65 13.89 -15.43 9.24
C VAL A 65 13.75 -14.86 10.64
N ILE A 66 12.75 -15.32 11.38
CA ILE A 66 12.47 -14.90 12.77
C ILE A 66 12.45 -16.14 13.65
N VAL A 67 13.17 -16.09 14.77
CA VAL A 67 13.20 -17.15 15.79
C VAL A 67 12.83 -16.54 17.14
N PRO A 68 11.78 -17.05 17.82
CA PRO A 68 10.88 -18.13 17.40
C PRO A 68 10.05 -17.77 16.17
N LYS A 69 9.60 -18.79 15.42
CA LYS A 69 8.75 -18.59 14.23
C LYS A 69 7.43 -17.93 14.66
N PRO A 70 6.99 -16.84 14.01
CA PRO A 70 5.69 -16.25 14.30
C PRO A 70 4.55 -17.15 13.83
N ASP A 71 3.47 -17.16 14.61
CA ASP A 71 2.21 -17.82 14.30
C ASP A 71 1.45 -17.11 13.17
N CYS A 72 1.65 -15.79 13.06
CA CYS A 72 1.04 -14.95 12.03
C CYS A 72 2.05 -13.90 11.53
N ARG A 73 2.08 -13.66 10.22
CA ARG A 73 2.87 -12.60 9.59
C ARG A 73 1.93 -11.66 8.86
N ILE A 74 2.02 -10.37 9.18
CA ILE A 74 1.28 -9.31 8.52
C ILE A 74 2.32 -8.36 7.93
N ARG A 75 2.37 -8.26 6.60
CA ARG A 75 3.29 -7.36 5.90
C ARG A 75 2.47 -6.48 4.98
N VAL A 76 2.56 -5.17 5.16
CA VAL A 76 1.83 -4.20 4.34
C VAL A 76 2.81 -3.27 3.67
N MET A 77 2.96 -3.44 2.36
CA MET A 77 3.84 -2.61 1.54
C MET A 77 3.00 -1.80 0.56
N MET A 78 2.98 -0.48 0.75
CA MET A 78 2.18 0.42 -0.07
C MET A 78 3.02 1.08 -1.17
N LEU A 79 2.59 0.97 -2.41
CA LEU A 79 3.05 1.81 -3.50
C LEU A 79 2.07 2.96 -3.68
N THR A 80 2.57 4.19 -3.70
CA THR A 80 1.74 5.36 -3.96
C THR A 80 2.29 6.25 -5.05
N GLN A 81 1.43 6.82 -5.87
CA GLN A 81 1.78 7.81 -6.89
C GLN A 81 0.82 9.01 -6.79
N PRO A 82 1.33 10.25 -6.65
CA PRO A 82 0.49 11.44 -6.75
C PRO A 82 -0.08 11.59 -8.15
N LEU A 83 -1.35 12.00 -8.25
CA LEU A 83 -2.07 12.21 -9.49
C LEU A 83 -2.73 13.59 -9.50
N ASN A 84 -2.64 14.28 -10.63
CA ASN A 84 -3.29 15.58 -10.83
C ASN A 84 -4.80 15.45 -11.10
N ALA A 85 -5.25 14.28 -11.54
CA ALA A 85 -6.65 13.99 -11.84
C ALA A 85 -6.98 12.53 -11.49
N ARG A 86 -8.26 12.26 -11.26
CA ARG A 86 -8.75 10.89 -11.11
C ARG A 86 -8.58 10.13 -12.43
N ILE A 87 -8.12 8.89 -12.34
CA ILE A 87 -8.01 7.97 -13.46
C ILE A 87 -8.85 6.72 -13.18
N ASP A 88 -9.34 6.08 -14.23
CA ASP A 88 -9.97 4.78 -14.11
C ASP A 88 -8.91 3.69 -14.10
N LEU A 89 -8.97 2.83 -13.09
CA LEU A 89 -8.06 1.72 -12.90
C LEU A 89 -8.85 0.55 -12.29
N PRO A 90 -8.58 -0.70 -12.68
CA PRO A 90 -9.16 -1.86 -12.01
C PRO A 90 -8.91 -1.81 -10.50
N LEU A 91 -9.94 -2.09 -9.71
CA LEU A 91 -9.80 -2.18 -8.27
C LEU A 91 -8.89 -3.35 -7.90
N GLN A 92 -8.00 -3.11 -6.95
CA GLN A 92 -7.18 -4.18 -6.40
C GLN A 92 -8.02 -5.12 -5.52
N GLU A 93 -7.88 -6.42 -5.76
CA GLU A 93 -8.40 -7.47 -4.88
C GLU A 93 -7.48 -7.62 -3.66
N LEU A 94 -8.03 -7.52 -2.45
CA LEU A 94 -7.26 -7.54 -1.19
C LEU A 94 -7.48 -8.80 -0.35
N SER A 95 -8.42 -9.68 -0.70
CA SER A 95 -8.77 -10.87 0.07
C SER A 95 -7.57 -11.80 0.29
N LEU A 96 -6.67 -11.90 -0.69
CA LEU A 96 -5.44 -12.69 -0.58
C LEU A 96 -4.41 -12.08 0.37
N LEU A 97 -4.46 -10.75 0.58
CA LEU A 97 -3.54 -10.03 1.47
C LEU A 97 -4.06 -9.95 2.91
N LYS A 98 -5.36 -10.15 3.11
CA LYS A 98 -5.98 -10.13 4.44
C LYS A 98 -5.40 -11.22 5.34
N LYS A 99 -4.97 -10.83 6.54
CA LYS A 99 -4.47 -11.76 7.57
C LYS A 99 -5.34 -11.73 8.82
N VAL A 100 -5.54 -12.91 9.41
CA VAL A 100 -6.21 -13.06 10.71
C VAL A 100 -5.14 -13.29 11.77
N ARG A 101 -5.12 -12.44 12.81
CA ARG A 101 -4.14 -12.54 13.90
C ARG A 101 -4.34 -13.82 14.70
N LYS A 102 -3.22 -14.44 15.06
CA LYS A 102 -3.15 -15.61 15.92
C LYS A 102 -1.78 -15.65 16.59
N GLY A 103 -1.74 -15.92 17.89
CA GLY A 103 -0.50 -16.14 18.64
C GLY A 103 0.53 -15.02 18.51
N PHE A 104 1.81 -15.40 18.50
CA PHE A 104 2.91 -14.48 18.26
C PHE A 104 2.83 -13.95 16.82
N THR A 105 2.45 -12.68 16.68
CA THR A 105 2.26 -12.02 15.39
C THR A 105 3.40 -11.06 15.10
N MET A 106 4.08 -11.26 13.97
CA MET A 106 5.01 -10.27 13.43
C MET A 106 4.25 -9.33 12.50
N VAL A 107 4.49 -8.03 12.66
CA VAL A 107 3.97 -6.99 11.76
C VAL A 107 5.12 -6.21 11.18
N GLU A 108 5.11 -6.04 9.87
CA GLU A 108 6.00 -5.16 9.11
C GLU A 108 5.15 -4.28 8.21
N TRP A 109 5.53 -3.02 8.09
CA TRP A 109 4.89 -2.14 7.13
C TRP A 109 5.89 -1.19 6.51
N GLY A 110 5.60 -0.75 5.30
CA GLY A 110 6.46 0.14 4.54
C GLY A 110 5.82 0.53 3.23
N GLY A 111 6.64 1.03 2.31
CA GLY A 111 6.15 1.46 1.01
C GLY A 111 7.12 2.33 0.24
N ALA A 112 6.69 2.78 -0.92
CA ALA A 112 7.44 3.70 -1.77
C ALA A 112 6.51 4.67 -2.50
N ILE A 113 6.96 5.91 -2.64
CA ILE A 113 6.40 6.82 -3.64
C ILE A 113 7.01 6.45 -4.99
N ILE A 114 6.18 6.09 -5.95
CA ILE A 114 6.62 5.79 -7.31
C ILE A 114 6.34 7.00 -8.20
N ASN A 115 7.39 7.54 -8.79
CA ASN A 115 7.28 8.60 -9.79
C ASN A 115 7.48 7.95 -11.16
N THR A 116 6.38 7.64 -11.84
CA THR A 116 6.47 7.12 -13.21
C THR A 116 6.82 8.27 -14.15
N ILE A 117 8.12 8.52 -14.38
CA ILE A 117 8.54 9.25 -15.58
C ILE A 117 8.47 8.24 -16.73
N LYS A 118 7.42 8.28 -17.56
CA LYS A 118 7.55 7.78 -18.93
C LYS A 118 8.39 8.81 -19.71
N LYS A 119 9.68 8.55 -19.88
CA LYS A 119 10.41 9.03 -21.07
C LYS A 119 10.36 7.91 -22.12
N GLY A 120 9.83 8.22 -23.30
CA GLY A 120 9.62 7.30 -24.43
C GLY A 120 8.15 6.91 -24.53
N THR A 121 7.36 7.42 -25.49
CA THR A 121 7.66 7.55 -26.92
C THR A 121 7.21 8.92 -27.42
N ILE A 122 8.15 9.73 -27.89
CA ILE A 122 7.85 10.70 -28.95
C ILE A 122 7.67 9.85 -30.21
N GLN A 123 6.45 9.74 -30.70
CA GLN A 123 6.24 9.54 -32.13
C GLN A 123 5.76 10.89 -32.66
N GLU A 124 6.72 11.66 -33.17
CA GLU A 124 6.43 12.58 -34.25
C GLU A 124 6.06 11.74 -35.47
N GLN A 125 4.82 11.92 -35.93
CA GLN A 125 4.47 11.96 -37.34
C GLN A 125 3.50 13.11 -37.54
#